data_AF-A0A6G1BPM0-F1
#
_entry.id   AF-A0A6G1BPM0-F1
#
_cell.length_a   1.000
_cell.length_b   1.000
_cell.length_c   1.000
_cell.angle_alpha   90.00
_cell.angle_beta   90.00
_cell.angle_gamma   90.00
#
_symmetry.space_group_name_H-M   'P 1'
#
loop_
_entity.id
_entity.type
_entity.pdbx_description
1 polymer ?
#
loop_
_entity_poly.entity_id
_entity_poly.type
_entity_poly.pdbx_seq_one_letter_code
_entity_poly.pdbx_strand_id
1 'polypeptide(L)' 'MQSSGGGGGDRALTEMAPLFLGCDYEHWHIVMDKPGGEGATKQQMIDCYIQTLAKVLGRLG' A
#
# COMPACT_ATOMS: atom_id res chain seq x y z
N MET A 1 7.87 -27.32 45.80
CA MET A 1 7.74 -26.30 44.74
C MET A 1 7.33 -27.03 43.47
N GLN A 2 6.04 -27.02 43.14
CA GLN A 2 5.52 -27.52 41.86
C GLN A 2 4.95 -26.32 41.09
N SER A 3 5.40 -26.13 39.86
CA SER A 3 4.60 -25.70 38.71
C SER A 3 5.47 -25.94 37.47
N SER A 4 5.23 -27.01 36.71
CA SER A 4 4.37 -27.06 35.51
C SER A 4 4.97 -26.19 34.40
N GLY A 5 5.46 -26.73 33.27
CA GLY A 5 4.80 -27.67 32.38
C GLY A 5 4.75 -26.96 31.01
N GLY A 6 5.29 -27.60 29.96
CA GLY A 6 5.45 -26.98 28.64
C GLY A 6 4.14 -26.69 27.89
N GLY A 7 4.23 -25.73 26.98
CA GLY A 7 3.28 -25.40 25.91
C GLY A 7 3.88 -24.18 25.20
N GLY A 8 4.14 -24.15 23.90
CA GLY A 8 3.32 -24.67 22.82
C GLY A 8 2.74 -23.49 22.06
N GLY A 9 3.57 -22.79 21.29
CA GLY A 9 3.12 -22.03 20.11
C GLY A 9 2.47 -20.66 20.31
N ASP A 10 3.13 -19.68 20.94
CA ASP A 10 2.65 -18.28 20.93
C ASP A 10 3.41 -17.36 19.97
N ARG A 11 4.08 -17.92 18.95
CA ARG A 11 4.43 -17.13 17.75
C ARG A 11 3.18 -17.03 16.88
N ALA A 12 2.16 -16.32 17.36
CA ALA A 12 1.08 -15.85 16.52
C ALA A 12 1.68 -14.81 15.55
N LEU A 13 2.28 -15.32 14.47
CA LEU A 13 2.90 -14.56 13.38
C LEU A 13 1.86 -13.83 12.50
N THR A 14 0.61 -13.64 12.95
CA THR A 14 -0.49 -13.37 12.02
C THR A 14 -1.60 -12.50 12.59
N GLU A 15 -1.26 -11.48 13.38
CA GLU A 15 -2.11 -10.29 13.46
C GLU A 15 -1.25 -9.13 12.99
N MET A 16 -1.57 -8.61 11.82
CA MET A 16 -0.78 -7.62 11.09
C MET A 16 -0.74 -6.33 11.90
N ALA A 17 0.16 -6.23 12.88
CA ALA A 17 0.47 -4.97 13.52
C ALA A 17 0.78 -4.00 12.37
N PRO A 18 0.01 -2.90 12.21
CA PRO A 18 0.17 -2.04 11.07
C PRO A 18 1.63 -1.59 11.07
N LEU A 19 2.31 -1.78 9.92
CA LEU A 19 3.73 -1.47 9.73
C LEU A 19 4.07 -0.05 10.20
N PHE A 20 3.05 0.82 10.23
CA PHE A 20 3.06 2.11 10.91
C PHE A 20 1.79 2.25 11.76
N LEU A 21 1.96 2.33 13.09
CA LEU A 21 0.87 2.67 14.01
C LEU A 21 0.27 4.02 13.59
N GLY A 22 -1.02 4.03 13.19
CA GLY A 22 -1.72 5.22 12.71
C GLY A 22 -1.82 5.39 11.20
N CYS A 23 -1.36 4.41 10.39
CA CYS A 23 -1.64 4.38 8.95
C CYS A 23 -3.06 3.88 8.68
N ASP A 24 -3.84 4.61 7.88
CA ASP A 24 -5.22 4.26 7.54
C ASP A 24 -5.34 3.25 6.37
N TYR A 25 -4.27 3.07 5.59
CA TYR A 25 -4.24 2.21 4.38
C TYR A 25 -5.30 2.53 3.32
N GLU A 26 -6.03 3.63 3.47
CA GLU A 26 -7.02 4.13 2.52
C GLU A 26 -6.44 5.28 1.68
N HIS A 27 -5.41 5.97 2.18
CA HIS A 27 -4.69 7.02 1.44
C HIS A 27 -3.34 6.54 0.92
N TRP A 28 -3.20 6.52 -0.42
CA TRP A 28 -2.01 6.00 -1.10
C TRP A 28 -1.26 7.14 -1.80
N HIS A 29 0.05 7.21 -1.62
CA HIS A 29 0.92 8.08 -2.40
C HIS A 29 1.56 7.27 -3.53
N ILE A 30 1.18 7.56 -4.78
CA ILE A 30 1.67 6.87 -5.97
C ILE A 30 2.78 7.70 -6.62
N VAL A 31 3.97 7.12 -6.72
CA VAL A 31 5.12 7.72 -7.41
C VAL A 31 5.35 6.94 -8.70
N MET A 32 5.47 7.66 -9.82
CA MET A 32 5.78 7.09 -11.13
C MET A 32 7.15 7.58 -11.61
N ASP A 33 7.90 6.70 -12.28
CA ASP A 33 9.08 7.12 -13.03
C ASP A 33 8.65 7.76 -14.36
N LYS A 34 9.12 8.98 -14.61
CA LYS A 34 8.87 9.78 -15.83
C LYS A 34 7.40 9.73 -16.31
N PRO A 35 6.43 10.22 -15.51
CA PRO A 35 5.03 10.25 -15.92
C PRO A 35 4.87 11.05 -17.22
N GLY A 36 4.10 10.53 -18.18
CA GLY A 36 3.94 11.17 -19.50
C GLY A 36 5.14 11.05 -20.45
N GLY A 37 6.25 10.43 -20.03
CA GLY A 37 7.44 10.19 -20.86
C GLY A 37 8.55 11.23 -20.74
N GLU A 38 9.64 11.05 -21.51
CA GLU A 38 10.78 11.97 -21.54
C GLU A 38 10.37 13.37 -22.01
N GLY A 39 10.78 14.40 -21.28
CA GLY A 39 10.47 15.80 -21.63
C GLY A 39 8.99 16.16 -21.51
N ALA A 40 8.17 15.35 -20.83
CA ALA A 40 6.76 15.64 -20.62
C ALA A 40 6.55 17.00 -19.93
N THR A 41 5.60 17.77 -20.45
CA THR A 41 5.12 18.98 -19.81
C THR A 41 4.35 18.63 -18.53
N LYS A 42 4.22 19.60 -17.61
CA LYS A 42 3.47 19.41 -16.36
C LYS A 42 2.04 18.89 -16.61
N GLN A 43 1.36 19.38 -17.64
CA GLN A 43 0.01 18.94 -17.95
C GLN A 43 -0.02 17.47 -18.40
N GLN A 44 0.91 17.05 -19.25
CA GLN A 44 1.02 15.65 -19.68
C GLN A 44 1.34 14.71 -18.52
N MET A 45 2.15 15.15 -17.55
CA MET A 45 2.39 14.38 -16.33
C MET A 45 1.09 14.22 -15.51
N ILE A 46 0.34 15.31 -15.31
CA ILE A 46 -0.94 15.29 -14.59
C ILE A 46 -1.93 14.34 -15.29
N ASP A 47 -2.07 14.46 -16.61
CA ASP A 47 -2.98 13.61 -17.38
C ASP A 47 -2.56 12.14 -17.30
N CYS A 48 -1.26 11.85 -17.28
CA CYS A 48 -0.74 10.49 -17.08
C CYS A 48 -1.14 9.91 -15.72
N TYR A 49 -1.05 10.69 -14.63
CA TYR A 49 -1.52 10.25 -13.30
C TYR A 49 -3.03 9.99 -13.29
N ILE A 50 -3.83 10.90 -13.84
CA ILE A 50 -5.29 10.74 -13.93
C ILE A 50 -5.65 9.48 -14.73
N GLN A 51 -5.04 9.28 -15.90
CA GLN A 51 -5.28 8.11 -16.73
C GLN A 51 -4.85 6.81 -16.04
N THR A 52 -3.75 6.84 -15.29
CA THR A 52 -3.27 5.66 -14.54
C THR A 52 -4.23 5.29 -13.42
N LEU A 53 -4.65 6.27 -12.62
CA LEU A 53 -5.67 6.08 -11.59
C LEU A 53 -6.99 5.60 -12.20
N ALA A 54 -7.42 6.18 -13.33
CA ALA A 54 -8.61 5.73 -14.02
C ALA A 54 -8.51 4.27 -14.49
N LYS A 55 -7.34 3.78 -14.93
CA LYS A 55 -7.18 2.37 -15.34
C LYS A 55 -7.34 1.39 -14.17
N VAL A 56 -6.89 1.76 -12.98
CA VAL A 56 -6.85 0.84 -11.81
C VAL A 56 -8.05 1.00 -10.88
N LEU A 57 -8.61 2.21 -10.78
CA LEU A 57 -9.78 2.53 -9.96
C LEU A 57 -11.07 2.60 -10.80
N GLY A 58 -10.97 2.85 -12.11
CA GLY A 58 -12.09 3.15 -13.00
C GLY A 58 -12.30 2.11 -14.10
N ARG A 59 -12.98 1.02 -13.75
CA ARG A 59 -13.97 0.25 -14.54
C ARG A 59 -14.34 -1.01 -13.75
N LEU A 60 -15.16 -0.85 -12.72
CA LEU A 60 -16.29 -1.75 -12.52
C LEU A 60 -17.42 -1.14 -13.35
N GLY A 61 -18.05 -1.94 -14.21
CA GLY A 61 -19.02 -1.47 -15.22
C GLY A 61 -20.19 -0.67 -14.66
#